data_AF-A0A0V0W435-F1
#
_entry.id   AF-A0A0V0W435-F1
#
_cell.length_a   1.000
_cell.length_b   1.000
_cell.length_c   1.000
_cell.angle_alpha   90.00
_cell.angle_beta   90.00
_cell.angle_gamma   90.00
#
_symmetry.space_group_name_H-M   'P 1'
#
loop_
_entity.id
_entity.type
_entity.pdbx_description
1 polymer ?
#
loop_
_entity_poly.entity_id
_entity_poly.type
_entity_poly.pdbx_seq_one_letter_code
_entity_poly.pdbx_strand_id
1 'polypeptide(L)'
;MPFFICAFICFCVCFSLLLIVRYRRHLRHRRTNSTVSTCVVLGSGGHTMEILRLVQSFDNSKYNPIHFIIADTDSNSVEKVKPMLKDGNVSFSTIR
;
A
#
# COMPACT_ATOMS: atom_id res chain seq x y z
N MET A 1 -2.16 -54.73 10.24
CA MET A 1 -3.17 -53.73 10.62
C MET A 1 -2.59 -52.43 11.18
N PRO A 2 -1.66 -52.40 12.17
CA PRO A 2 -1.14 -51.14 12.71
C PRO A 2 -0.29 -50.34 11.70
N PHE A 3 0.43 -51.04 10.81
CA PHE A 3 1.24 -50.39 9.77
C PHE A 3 0.41 -49.48 8.84
N PHE A 4 -0.78 -49.93 8.42
CA PHE A 4 -1.68 -49.14 7.58
C PHE A 4 -2.24 -47.92 8.31
N ILE A 5 -2.53 -48.06 9.60
CA ILE A 5 -3.02 -46.95 10.44
C ILE A 5 -1.91 -45.90 10.62
N CYS A 6 -0.68 -46.32 10.91
CA CYS A 6 0.47 -45.42 11.01
C CYS A 6 0.75 -44.71 9.67
N ALA A 7 0.70 -45.43 8.55
CA ALA A 7 0.90 -44.85 7.22
C ALA A 7 -0.18 -43.80 6.89
N PHE A 8 -1.44 -44.07 7.22
CA PHE A 8 -2.55 -43.14 7.01
C PHE A 8 -2.43 -41.89 7.90
N ILE A 9 -2.06 -42.05 9.17
CA ILE A 9 -1.83 -40.91 10.08
C ILE A 9 -0.66 -40.07 9.57
N CYS A 10 0.47 -40.69 9.19
CA CYS A 10 1.61 -39.98 8.60
C CYS A 10 1.20 -39.23 7.33
N PHE A 11 0.40 -39.84 6.45
CA PHE A 11 -0.10 -39.18 5.25
C PHE A 11 -0.99 -37.97 5.57
N CYS A 12 -1.93 -38.11 6.51
CA CYS A 12 -2.81 -37.02 6.94
C CYS A 12 -2.03 -35.86 7.60
N VAL A 13 -1.02 -36.17 8.41
CA VAL A 13 -0.14 -35.18 9.03
C VAL A 13 0.70 -34.47 7.97
N CYS A 14 1.33 -35.21 7.07
CA CYS A 14 2.09 -34.65 5.94
C CYS A 14 1.20 -33.76 5.06
N PHE A 15 0.01 -34.21 4.71
CA PHE A 15 -0.95 -33.46 3.91
C PHE A 15 -1.39 -32.18 4.64
N SER A 16 -1.69 -32.25 5.93
CA SER A 16 -2.05 -31.09 6.75
C SER A 16 -0.90 -30.08 6.83
N LEU A 17 0.34 -30.55 7.03
CA LEU A 17 1.54 -29.69 7.04
C LEU A 17 1.75 -29.03 5.67
N LEU A 18 1.56 -29.76 4.57
CA LEU A 18 1.64 -29.21 3.21
C LEU A 18 0.59 -28.13 2.99
N LEU A 19 -0.66 -28.36 3.41
CA LEU A 19 -1.73 -27.36 3.34
C LEU A 19 -1.40 -26.11 4.17
N ILE A 20 -0.90 -26.28 5.40
CA ILE A 20 -0.49 -25.17 6.27
C ILE A 20 0.64 -24.36 5.61
N VAL A 21 1.68 -25.01 5.10
CA VAL A 21 2.79 -24.32 4.41
C VAL A 21 2.29 -23.57 3.19
N ARG A 22 1.40 -24.19 2.39
CA ARG A 22 0.82 -23.57 1.20
C ARG A 22 -0.03 -22.36 1.55
N TYR A 23 -0.86 -22.48 2.59
CA TYR A 23 -1.68 -21.38 3.11
C TYR A 23 -0.81 -20.22 3.64
N ARG A 24 0.23 -20.53 4.42
CA ARG A 24 1.17 -19.51 4.92
C ARG A 24 1.94 -18.82 3.80
N ARG A 25 2.36 -19.54 2.75
CA ARG A 25 2.98 -18.95 1.56
C ARG A 25 2.03 -18.00 0.84
N HIS A 26 0.77 -18.40 0.65
CA HIS A 26 -0.25 -17.57 0.03
C HIS A 26 -0.51 -16.27 0.83
N LEU A 27 -0.63 -16.37 2.16
CA LEU A 27 -0.76 -15.18 3.02
C LEU A 27 0.48 -14.29 2.98
N ARG A 28 1.68 -14.89 2.96
CA ARG A 28 2.94 -14.13 2.88
C ARG A 28 3.03 -13.35 1.57
N HIS A 29 2.60 -13.92 0.46
CA HIS A 29 2.60 -13.24 -0.83
C HIS A 29 1.62 -12.06 -0.88
N ARG A 30 0.47 -12.15 -0.20
CA ARG A 30 -0.43 -10.99 -0.02
C ARG A 30 0.18 -9.87 0.83
N ARG A 31 1.05 -10.20 1.79
CA ARG A 31 1.77 -9.21 2.60
C ARG A 31 2.92 -8.51 1.87
N THR A 32 3.46 -9.08 0.79
CA THR A 32 4.60 -8.47 0.07
C THR A 32 4.20 -7.39 -0.93
N ASN A 33 2.90 -7.20 -1.20
CA ASN A 33 2.35 -6.08 -1.98
C ASN A 33 1.71 -5.03 -1.05
N SER A 34 2.37 -4.68 0.05
CA SER A 34 1.75 -3.92 1.14
C SER A 34 1.74 -2.39 0.95
N THR A 35 2.05 -1.88 -0.24
CA THR A 35 1.93 -0.44 -0.49
C THR A 35 0.59 -0.13 -1.12
N VAL A 36 -0.08 0.90 -0.59
CA VAL A 36 -1.34 1.42 -1.10
C VAL A 36 -1.03 2.66 -1.92
N SER A 37 -1.51 2.69 -3.16
CA SER A 37 -1.47 3.89 -3.99
C SER A 37 -2.43 4.93 -3.43
N THR A 38 -1.94 6.12 -3.10
CA THR A 38 -2.73 7.19 -2.49
C THR A 38 -2.94 8.31 -3.50
N CYS A 39 -4.17 8.77 -3.68
CA CYS A 39 -4.48 9.96 -4.46
C CYS A 39 -4.95 11.09 -3.54
N VAL A 40 -4.36 12.28 -3.71
CA VAL A 40 -4.64 13.46 -2.89
C VAL A 40 -5.10 14.58 -3.80
N VAL A 41 -6.36 14.99 -3.66
CA VAL A 41 -6.93 16.10 -4.43
C VAL A 41 -6.85 17.39 -3.61
N LEU A 42 -6.20 18.40 -4.15
CA LEU A 42 -6.01 19.73 -3.58
C LEU A 42 -6.86 20.73 -4.36
N GLY A 43 -7.67 21.52 -3.66
CA GLY A 43 -8.49 22.59 -4.22
C GLY A 43 -8.21 23.93 -3.53
N SER A 44 -8.82 25.01 -4.00
CA SER A 44 -8.65 26.38 -3.48
C SER A 44 -9.26 26.64 -2.08
N GLY A 45 -9.84 25.61 -1.45
CA GLY A 45 -10.32 25.68 -0.08
C GLY A 45 -9.19 25.95 0.92
N GLY A 46 -9.50 26.56 2.06
CA GLY A 46 -8.54 26.88 3.12
C GLY A 46 -7.87 25.66 3.79
N HIS A 47 -8.23 24.43 3.40
CA HIS A 47 -7.81 23.17 4.02
C HIS A 47 -6.59 22.50 3.37
N THR A 48 -6.05 23.07 2.29
CA THR A 48 -4.93 22.48 1.54
C THR A 48 -3.69 22.29 2.42
N MET A 49 -3.48 23.13 3.44
CA MET A 49 -2.34 23.01 4.35
C MET A 49 -2.50 21.87 5.36
N GLU A 50 -3.72 21.66 5.87
CA GLU A 50 -4.02 20.53 6.76
C GLU A 50 -3.80 19.20 6.03
N ILE A 51 -4.25 19.09 4.78
CA ILE A 51 -4.06 17.90 3.95
C ILE A 51 -2.57 17.66 3.69
N LEU A 52 -1.80 18.67 3.32
CA LEU A 52 -0.36 18.50 3.08
C LEU A 52 0.38 18.07 4.36
N ARG A 53 0.05 18.66 5.52
CA ARG A 53 0.63 18.23 6.81
C ARG A 53 0.28 16.79 7.14
N LEU A 54 -0.95 16.36 6.86
CA LEU A 54 -1.36 14.97 7.03
C LEU A 54 -0.54 14.04 6.13
N VAL A 55 -0.40 14.35 4.85
CA VAL A 55 0.34 13.51 3.89
C VAL A 55 1.84 13.47 4.23
N GLN A 56 2.41 14.55 4.76
CA GLN A 56 3.79 14.56 5.26
C GLN A 56 4.02 13.60 6.44
N SER A 57 2.97 13.24 7.18
CA SER A 57 3.04 12.25 8.26
C SER A 57 2.88 10.80 7.79
N PHE A 58 2.65 10.57 6.49
CA PHE A 58 2.45 9.23 5.97
C PHE A 58 3.75 8.42 5.95
N ASP A 59 3.60 7.13 6.25
CA ASP A 59 4.68 6.17 6.15
C ASP A 59 4.88 5.78 4.68
N ASN A 60 5.96 6.27 4.07
CA ASN A 60 6.36 5.98 2.69
C ASN A 60 6.52 4.47 2.39
N SER A 61 6.71 3.63 3.41
CA SER A 61 6.77 2.17 3.24
C SER A 61 5.39 1.51 3.07
N LYS A 62 4.30 2.25 3.35
CA LYS A 62 2.90 1.78 3.28
C LYS A 62 2.06 2.56 2.26
N TYR A 63 2.31 3.84 2.07
CA TYR A 63 1.51 4.71 1.19
C TYR A 63 2.37 5.19 0.03
N ASN A 64 2.52 4.34 -0.98
CA ASN A 64 3.40 4.55 -2.13
C ASN A 64 2.85 3.82 -3.37
N PRO A 65 2.73 4.47 -4.55
CA PRO A 65 3.01 5.89 -4.84
C PRO A 65 1.91 6.84 -4.39
N ILE A 66 2.27 8.12 -4.21
CA ILE A 66 1.35 9.21 -3.87
C ILE A 66 1.15 10.10 -5.10
N HIS A 67 -0.11 10.31 -5.49
CA HIS A 67 -0.48 11.13 -6.64
C HIS A 67 -1.27 12.37 -6.20
N PHE A 68 -0.71 13.55 -6.40
CA PHE A 68 -1.38 14.82 -6.15
C PHE A 68 -2.19 15.26 -7.37
N ILE A 69 -3.41 15.72 -7.13
CA ILE A 69 -4.29 16.31 -8.15
C ILE A 69 -4.59 17.73 -7.70
N ILE A 70 -4.21 18.73 -8.48
CA ILE A 70 -4.36 20.15 -8.11
C ILE A 70 -5.45 20.76 -8.99
N ALA A 71 -6.44 21.43 -8.39
CA ALA A 71 -7.45 22.18 -9.12
C ALA A 71 -6.87 23.49 -9.69
N ASP A 72 -7.29 23.87 -10.90
CA ASP A 72 -6.75 25.02 -11.67
C ASP A 72 -6.81 26.36 -10.91
N THR A 73 -7.73 26.50 -9.96
CA THR A 73 -7.91 27.71 -9.13
C THR A 73 -6.79 27.98 -8.14
N ASP A 74 -5.86 27.04 -7.90
CA ASP A 74 -4.85 27.15 -6.84
C ASP A 74 -3.42 26.89 -7.35
N SER A 75 -2.97 27.73 -8.30
CA SER A 75 -1.61 27.68 -8.87
C SER A 75 -0.52 27.81 -7.80
N ASN A 76 -0.83 28.43 -6.66
CA ASN A 76 0.07 28.59 -5.52
C ASN A 76 0.33 27.28 -4.76
N SER A 77 -0.56 26.29 -4.89
CA SER A 77 -0.42 24.99 -4.22
C SER A 77 0.57 24.06 -4.93
N VAL A 78 0.92 24.33 -6.20
CA VAL A 78 1.99 23.62 -6.94
C VAL A 78 3.34 23.80 -6.25
N GLU A 79 3.68 25.02 -5.82
CA GLU A 79 4.94 25.29 -5.12
C GLU A 79 5.02 24.59 -3.76
N LYS A 80 3.87 24.36 -3.13
CA LYS A 80 3.77 23.71 -1.81
C LYS A 80 3.93 22.19 -1.89
N VAL A 81 3.60 21.57 -3.02
CA VAL A 81 3.80 20.13 -3.30
C VAL A 81 5.22 19.84 -3.78
N LYS A 82 5.90 20.82 -4.39
CA LYS A 82 7.29 20.75 -4.89
C LYS A 82 8.31 20.11 -3.93
N PRO A 83 8.35 20.43 -2.62
CA PRO A 83 9.27 19.76 -1.70
C PRO A 83 9.00 18.26 -1.54
N MET A 84 7.75 17.82 -1.70
CA MET A 84 7.34 16.41 -1.57
C MET A 84 7.64 15.59 -2.83
N LEU A 85 7.79 16.24 -3.99
CA LEU A 85 8.16 15.60 -5.26
C LEU A 85 9.63 15.14 -5.33
N LYS A 86 10.46 15.51 -4.35
CA LYS A 86 11.86 15.05 -4.29
C LYS A 86 11.96 13.55 -4.01
N ASP A 87 10.96 12.99 -3.34
CA ASP A 87 10.81 11.55 -3.25
C ASP A 87 10.25 11.07 -4.59
N GLY A 88 11.07 10.39 -5.40
CA GLY A 88 10.75 9.94 -6.78
C GLY A 88 9.55 9.00 -6.95
N ASN A 89 8.76 8.86 -5.88
CA ASN A 89 7.55 8.09 -5.69
C ASN A 89 6.27 8.95 -5.68
N VAL A 90 6.43 10.28 -5.81
CA VAL A 90 5.36 11.25 -5.76
C VAL A 90 5.19 11.88 -7.14
N SER A 91 3.96 11.88 -7.66
CA SER A 91 3.61 12.54 -8.92
C SER A 91 2.49 13.55 -8.71
N PHE A 92 2.36 14.52 -9.62
CA PHE A 92 1.27 15.49 -9.58
C PHE A 92 0.67 15.73 -10.97
N SER A 93 -0.63 16.02 -11.01
CA SER A 93 -1.35 16.47 -12.20
C SER A 93 -2.27 17.64 -11.87
N THR A 94 -2.42 18.58 -12.80
CA THR A 94 -3.40 19.67 -12.66
C THR A 94 -4.65 19.33 -13.48
N ILE A 95 -5.82 19.49 -12.88
CA ILE A 95 -7.11 19.34 -13.58
C ILE A 95 -7.68 20.73 -13.85
N ARG A 96 -8.04 20.93 -15.11
CA ARG A 96 -8.63 22.15 -15.69
C ARG A 96 -10.15 22.16 -15.54
#